data_AF-A0A1B8GHU4-F1
#
_entry.id   AF-A0A1B8GHU4-F1
#
_cell.length_a   1.000
_cell.length_b   1.000
_cell.length_c   1.000
_cell.angle_alpha   90.00
_cell.angle_beta   90.00
_cell.angle_gamma   90.00
#
_symmetry.space_group_name_H-M   'P 1'
#
loop_
_entity.id
_entity.type
_entity.pdbx_description
1 polymer ?
#
loop_
_entity_poly.entity_id
_entity_poly.type
_entity_poly.pdbx_seq_one_letter_code
_entity_poly.pdbx_strand_id
1 'polypeptide(L)'
;MCDRLKPKVYRWSDPPPFRTIPFLILDFKNRRIITIHTYSITNLYTFTFLPNTMSASDIIFNTAIAAVNNNDHLRVYTQDTNGGIRESLYEGKWQNGNAGNTIVTAKLGSPIAATSKELKEIRVYTLSTDNILTETAYSAGRGWYTGDLGAKKFVVAPYSKIAATFLATGSSLQLRVYAQLPDNTIQEYGYDSASTGWVKQTNLGSAVAGSSIATTSFNISSLSIRYPTPPTTVSKLYLSRN
;
A
#
# COMPACT_ATOMS: atom_id res chain seq x y z
N MET A 1 -34.74 55.17 -57.81
CA MET A 1 -34.41 56.17 -56.77
C MET A 1 -34.06 55.39 -55.51
N CYS A 2 -32.79 55.04 -55.30
CA CYS A 2 -31.80 55.83 -54.55
C CYS A 2 -32.36 56.36 -53.23
N ASP A 3 -31.96 55.74 -52.11
CA ASP A 3 -31.37 56.53 -51.03
C ASP A 3 -30.38 55.73 -50.17
N ARG A 4 -29.31 56.45 -49.82
CA ARG A 4 -28.01 56.00 -49.30
C ARG A 4 -28.06 55.56 -47.83
N LEU A 5 -27.42 54.43 -47.54
CA LEU A 5 -26.91 54.13 -46.20
C LEU A 5 -25.68 55.01 -45.90
N LYS A 6 -25.71 55.76 -44.79
CA LYS A 6 -24.50 56.38 -44.20
C LYS A 6 -23.93 55.46 -43.09
N PRO A 7 -22.61 55.35 -42.94
CA PRO A 7 -21.99 54.49 -41.94
C PRO A 7 -21.99 55.15 -40.55
N LYS A 8 -22.24 54.37 -39.50
CA LYS A 8 -21.87 54.72 -38.11
C LYS A 8 -20.68 53.87 -37.70
N VAL A 9 -19.53 54.53 -37.55
CA VAL A 9 -18.35 54.01 -36.87
C VAL A 9 -18.48 54.34 -35.39
N TYR A 10 -18.39 53.34 -34.50
CA TYR A 10 -18.04 53.54 -33.08
C TYR A 10 -17.01 52.49 -32.65
N ARG A 11 -15.97 53.00 -31.97
CA ARG A 11 -14.73 52.32 -31.55
C ARG A 11 -14.98 51.30 -30.43
N TRP A 12 -14.12 50.29 -30.38
CA TRP A 12 -14.02 49.28 -29.32
C TRP A 12 -13.56 49.88 -27.98
N SER A 13 -14.28 49.58 -26.90
CA SER A 13 -13.74 49.50 -25.55
C SER A 13 -14.69 48.68 -24.69
N ASP A 14 -14.36 47.40 -24.46
CA ASP A 14 -14.41 46.71 -23.16
C ASP A 14 -14.31 45.17 -23.39
N PRO A 15 -13.26 44.48 -22.89
CA PRO A 15 -13.25 43.02 -22.85
C PRO A 15 -14.19 42.50 -21.73
N PRO A 16 -14.77 41.29 -21.87
CA PRO A 16 -15.72 40.75 -20.90
C PRO A 16 -15.05 40.46 -19.54
N PRO A 17 -15.80 40.43 -18.42
CA PRO A 17 -15.23 40.35 -17.09
C PRO A 17 -14.57 38.99 -16.85
N PHE A 18 -13.32 39.03 -16.38
CA PHE A 18 -12.52 37.89 -15.96
C PHE A 18 -13.21 37.11 -14.84
N ARG A 19 -13.51 35.82 -15.05
CA ARG A 19 -13.88 34.92 -13.94
C ARG A 19 -12.63 34.48 -13.20
N THR A 20 -12.50 34.93 -11.96
CA THR A 20 -11.52 34.44 -11.01
C THR A 20 -11.90 33.03 -10.56
N ILE A 21 -11.03 32.04 -10.74
CA ILE A 21 -11.15 30.75 -10.04
C ILE A 21 -9.93 30.65 -9.12
N PRO A 22 -10.06 30.92 -7.81
CA PRO A 22 -8.98 30.68 -6.89
C PRO A 22 -8.83 29.16 -6.69
N PHE A 23 -7.63 28.64 -6.85
CA PHE A 23 -7.26 27.30 -6.38
C PHE A 23 -6.28 27.43 -5.21
N LEU A 24 -6.62 26.74 -4.13
CA LEU A 24 -5.87 26.73 -2.87
C LEU A 24 -4.81 25.62 -2.93
N ILE A 25 -3.54 25.97 -2.77
CA ILE A 25 -2.47 24.99 -2.54
C ILE A 25 -2.00 25.16 -1.09
N LEU A 26 -2.04 24.05 -0.34
CA LEU A 26 -1.57 24.01 1.05
C LEU A 26 -0.09 23.62 1.10
N ASP A 27 0.77 24.51 1.62
CA ASP A 27 2.15 24.18 1.98
C ASP A 27 2.19 23.58 3.39
N PHE A 28 2.35 22.26 3.47
CA PHE A 28 2.38 21.52 4.73
C PHE A 28 3.67 21.70 5.53
N LYS A 29 4.72 22.30 4.96
CA LYS A 29 6.03 22.36 5.63
C LYS A 29 6.15 23.51 6.63
N ASN A 30 5.43 24.61 6.41
CA ASN A 30 5.54 25.83 7.23
C ASN A 30 4.24 26.24 7.95
N ARG A 31 3.17 25.43 7.89
CA ARG A 31 1.84 25.72 8.47
C ARG A 31 1.33 27.15 8.16
N ARG A 32 1.58 27.65 6.94
CA ARG A 32 1.08 28.95 6.47
C ARG A 32 0.20 28.76 5.24
N ILE A 33 -0.90 29.50 5.20
CA ILE A 33 -1.72 29.64 3.99
C ILE A 33 -1.01 30.67 3.11
N ILE A 34 -0.53 30.25 1.94
CA ILE A 34 0.03 31.16 0.94
C ILE A 34 -1.01 31.27 -0.18
N THR A 35 -1.73 32.39 -0.19
CA THR A 35 -2.58 32.76 -1.32
C THR A 35 -1.68 33.30 -2.44
N ILE A 36 -1.50 32.54 -3.52
CA ILE A 36 -0.77 33.01 -4.69
C ILE A 36 -1.78 33.56 -5.70
N HIS A 37 -1.76 34.88 -5.92
CA HIS A 37 -2.45 35.52 -7.05
C HIS A 37 -1.48 35.57 -8.25
N THR A 38 -1.62 34.63 -9.19
CA THR A 38 -0.92 34.74 -10.48
C THR A 38 -1.87 35.30 -11.52
N TYR A 39 -1.52 36.47 -12.07
CA TYR A 39 -2.05 36.95 -13.33
C TYR A 39 -1.11 36.49 -14.44
N SER A 40 -1.62 35.86 -15.49
CA SER A 40 -0.83 35.64 -16.69
C SER A 40 -1.67 35.90 -17.93
N ILE A 41 -1.30 36.96 -18.64
CA ILE A 41 -1.66 37.20 -20.03
C ILE A 41 -0.61 36.47 -20.86
N THR A 42 -1.08 35.69 -21.84
CA THR A 42 -0.29 35.15 -22.96
C THR A 42 0.97 34.38 -22.60
N ASN A 43 0.79 33.13 -22.19
CA ASN A 43 1.49 31.99 -22.79
C ASN A 43 0.72 30.74 -22.35
N LEU A 44 0.20 29.99 -23.31
CA LEU A 44 -0.32 28.64 -23.07
C LEU A 44 0.87 27.75 -22.72
N TYR A 45 1.35 27.86 -21.48
CA TYR A 45 2.10 26.78 -20.87
C TYR A 45 1.09 25.66 -20.67
N THR A 46 1.09 24.70 -21.59
CA THR A 46 0.59 23.37 -21.31
C THR A 46 1.27 22.95 -20.01
N PHE A 47 0.53 22.93 -18.90
CA PHE A 47 1.02 22.32 -17.67
C PHE A 47 1.04 20.82 -17.97
N THR A 48 2.14 20.36 -18.58
CA THR A 48 2.41 18.95 -18.74
C THR A 48 2.57 18.41 -17.32
N PHE A 49 1.49 17.84 -16.78
CA PHE A 49 1.57 16.97 -15.63
C PHE A 49 2.73 16.03 -15.88
N LEU A 50 3.77 16.08 -15.05
CA LEU A 50 4.81 15.07 -15.11
C LEU A 50 4.09 13.74 -14.84
N PRO A 51 4.03 12.82 -15.83
CA PRO A 51 3.17 11.63 -15.77
C PRO A 51 3.56 10.63 -14.66
N ASN A 52 4.59 10.98 -13.86
CA ASN A 52 5.22 10.13 -12.87
C ASN A 52 5.07 10.65 -11.43
N THR A 53 4.18 11.62 -11.18
CA THR A 53 3.93 12.13 -9.82
C THR A 53 2.75 11.40 -9.17
N MET A 54 2.96 10.85 -7.97
CA MET A 54 1.91 10.23 -7.16
C MET A 54 0.88 11.31 -6.76
N SER A 55 -0.40 11.13 -7.12
CA SER A 55 -1.49 11.96 -6.61
C SER A 55 -2.15 11.28 -5.40
N ALA A 56 -2.49 12.07 -4.38
CA ALA A 56 -3.25 11.57 -3.23
C ALA A 56 -4.65 11.06 -3.66
N SER A 57 -5.23 11.62 -4.72
CA SER A 57 -6.52 11.17 -5.27
C SER A 57 -6.47 9.78 -5.89
N ASP A 58 -5.28 9.27 -6.20
CA ASP A 58 -5.12 7.95 -6.80
C ASP A 58 -5.19 6.84 -5.76
N ILE A 59 -5.04 7.17 -4.48
CA ILE A 59 -5.06 6.19 -3.39
C ILE A 59 -6.47 6.04 -2.87
N ILE A 60 -6.92 4.79 -2.72
CA ILE A 60 -8.27 4.54 -2.21
C ILE A 60 -8.39 5.06 -0.77
N PHE A 61 -9.53 5.68 -0.45
CA PHE A 61 -9.81 6.08 0.92
C PHE A 61 -9.83 4.84 1.84
N ASN A 62 -9.25 4.95 3.03
CA ASN A 62 -9.06 3.82 3.96
C ASN A 62 -8.29 2.63 3.36
N THR A 63 -7.34 2.91 2.46
CA THR A 63 -6.41 1.90 1.99
C THR A 63 -5.74 1.18 3.17
N ALA A 64 -5.60 -0.14 3.08
CA ALA A 64 -4.72 -0.84 3.99
C ALA A 64 -3.27 -0.41 3.73
N ILE A 65 -2.45 -0.41 4.77
CA ILE A 65 -1.05 0.02 4.69
C ILE A 65 -0.18 -1.09 5.27
N ALA A 66 0.87 -1.45 4.55
CA ALA A 66 1.94 -2.29 5.07
C ALA A 66 3.28 -1.64 4.80
N ALA A 67 4.27 -1.92 5.66
CA ALA A 67 5.60 -1.39 5.51
C ALA A 67 6.66 -2.43 5.89
N VAL A 68 7.81 -2.35 5.23
CA VAL A 68 9.02 -3.11 5.55
C VAL A 68 10.24 -2.20 5.44
N ASN A 69 11.34 -2.58 6.07
CA ASN A 69 12.54 -1.76 6.07
C ASN A 69 13.84 -2.57 6.14
N ASN A 70 14.93 -1.89 5.81
CA ASN A 70 16.27 -2.22 6.23
C ASN A 70 16.93 -0.95 6.78
N ASN A 71 17.11 -0.87 8.11
CA ASN A 71 17.49 0.36 8.78
C ASN A 71 16.53 1.52 8.41
N ASP A 72 17.07 2.61 7.86
CA ASP A 72 16.37 3.80 7.40
C ASP A 72 15.82 3.70 5.96
N HIS A 73 16.02 2.58 5.27
CA HIS A 73 15.46 2.36 3.94
C HIS A 73 14.08 1.73 4.07
N LEU A 74 13.04 2.41 3.58
CA LEU A 74 11.64 2.01 3.78
C LEU A 74 10.98 1.60 2.47
N ARG A 75 10.04 0.65 2.55
CA ARG A 75 9.03 0.38 1.54
C ARG A 75 7.66 0.45 2.18
N VAL A 76 6.72 1.14 1.54
CA VAL A 76 5.34 1.28 1.99
C VAL A 76 4.42 0.87 0.85
N TYR A 77 3.46 0.00 1.16
CA TYR A 77 2.51 -0.54 0.22
C TYR A 77 1.13 0.01 0.50
N THR A 78 0.51 0.58 -0.52
CA THR A 78 -0.86 1.10 -0.50
C THR A 78 -1.61 0.63 -1.74
N GLN A 79 -2.93 0.56 -1.65
CA GLN A 79 -3.80 0.28 -2.78
C GLN A 79 -4.32 1.56 -3.44
N ASP A 80 -4.28 1.60 -4.77
CA ASP A 80 -4.85 2.65 -5.59
C ASP A 80 -6.34 2.42 -5.90
N THR A 81 -7.00 3.41 -6.50
CA THR A 81 -8.43 3.37 -6.83
C THR A 81 -8.79 2.32 -7.88
N ASN A 82 -7.81 1.76 -8.60
CA ASN A 82 -8.00 0.67 -9.56
C ASN A 82 -7.65 -0.71 -8.97
N GLY A 83 -7.32 -0.78 -7.68
CA GLY A 83 -6.95 -2.02 -6.99
C GLY A 83 -5.47 -2.39 -7.07
N GLY A 84 -4.66 -1.57 -7.76
CA GLY A 84 -3.21 -1.75 -7.87
C GLY A 84 -2.53 -1.49 -6.53
N ILE A 85 -1.70 -2.43 -6.09
CA ILE A 85 -0.85 -2.29 -4.92
C ILE A 85 0.43 -1.61 -5.35
N ARG A 86 0.66 -0.39 -4.89
CA ARG A 86 1.81 0.45 -5.25
C ARG A 86 2.86 0.42 -4.16
N GLU A 87 4.13 0.43 -4.58
CA GLU A 87 5.26 0.62 -3.68
C GLU A 87 5.71 2.08 -3.69
N SER A 88 5.70 2.70 -2.51
CA SER A 88 6.43 3.94 -2.22
C SER A 88 7.70 3.60 -1.45
N LEU A 89 8.82 4.27 -1.74
CA LEU A 89 10.09 3.98 -1.08
C LEU A 89 10.75 5.22 -0.52
N TYR A 90 11.50 5.04 0.56
CA TYR A 90 12.35 6.06 1.15
C TYR A 90 13.80 5.57 1.16
N GLU A 91 14.66 6.34 0.48
CA GLU A 91 16.10 6.12 0.35
C GLU A 91 16.79 7.47 0.56
N GLY A 92 16.64 8.04 1.76
CA GLY A 92 16.99 9.43 2.09
C GLY A 92 15.99 10.49 1.57
N LYS A 93 15.14 10.12 0.61
CA LYS A 93 13.98 10.89 0.14
C LYS A 93 12.87 9.96 -0.33
N TRP A 94 11.63 10.42 -0.22
CA TRP A 94 10.46 9.71 -0.74
C TRP A 94 10.43 9.72 -2.26
N GLN A 95 10.18 8.55 -2.85
CA GLN A 95 10.12 8.31 -4.29
C GLN A 95 9.05 7.24 -4.58
N ASN A 96 8.75 7.04 -5.86
CA ASN A 96 7.77 6.07 -6.36
C ASN A 96 6.32 6.37 -5.91
N GLY A 97 5.49 5.34 -5.71
CA GLY A 97 4.07 5.48 -5.36
C GLY A 97 3.12 5.85 -6.51
N ASN A 98 3.63 5.97 -7.74
CA ASN A 98 2.80 6.21 -8.93
C ASN A 98 2.37 4.88 -9.58
N ALA A 99 1.54 4.95 -10.63
CA ALA A 99 1.01 3.78 -11.32
C ALA A 99 2.10 2.85 -11.91
N GLY A 100 3.27 3.40 -12.27
CA GLY A 100 4.43 2.63 -12.74
C GLY A 100 5.14 1.82 -11.66
N ASN A 101 4.76 2.01 -10.38
CA ASN A 101 5.28 1.26 -9.24
C ASN A 101 4.27 0.25 -8.67
N THR A 102 3.31 -0.17 -9.49
CA THR A 102 2.34 -1.22 -9.13
C THR A 102 3.02 -2.58 -9.15
N ILE A 103 2.98 -3.30 -8.02
CA ILE A 103 3.59 -4.64 -7.88
C ILE A 103 2.61 -5.78 -8.19
N VAL A 104 1.30 -5.55 -7.96
CA VAL A 104 0.22 -6.50 -8.21
C VAL A 104 -1.13 -5.78 -8.18
N THR A 105 -2.17 -6.37 -8.78
CA THR A 105 -3.56 -5.93 -8.59
C THR A 105 -4.29 -6.88 -7.65
N ALA A 106 -4.96 -6.35 -6.64
CA ALA A 106 -5.77 -7.10 -5.68
C ALA A 106 -7.24 -6.65 -5.72
N LYS A 107 -8.13 -7.34 -5.00
CA LYS A 107 -9.51 -6.85 -4.86
C LYS A 107 -9.54 -5.45 -4.25
N LEU A 108 -10.48 -4.61 -4.63
CA LEU A 108 -10.65 -3.29 -4.00
C LEU A 108 -10.94 -3.43 -2.50
N GLY A 109 -10.27 -2.63 -1.68
CA GLY A 109 -10.33 -2.71 -0.22
C GLY A 109 -9.64 -3.95 0.35
N SER A 110 -8.73 -4.59 -0.41
CA SER A 110 -7.96 -5.73 0.08
C SER A 110 -7.16 -5.34 1.34
N PRO A 111 -7.08 -6.20 2.37
CA PRO A 111 -6.01 -6.07 3.34
C PRO A 111 -4.65 -6.16 2.64
N ILE A 112 -3.64 -5.50 3.21
CA ILE A 112 -2.26 -5.59 2.77
C ILE A 112 -1.43 -5.93 4.00
N ALA A 113 -0.64 -6.99 3.92
CA ALA A 113 0.38 -7.30 4.91
C ALA A 113 1.72 -7.47 4.19
N ALA A 114 2.80 -7.02 4.82
CA ALA A 114 4.14 -7.18 4.26
C ALA A 114 5.11 -7.63 5.35
N THR A 115 6.09 -8.43 4.96
CA THR A 115 7.20 -8.85 5.81
C THR A 115 8.44 -8.99 4.96
N SER A 116 9.62 -8.83 5.57
CA SER A 116 10.88 -8.90 4.84
C SER A 116 12.00 -9.54 5.65
N LYS A 117 13.04 -10.00 4.94
CA LYS A 117 14.39 -10.14 5.48
C LYS A 117 15.21 -8.98 4.90
N GLU A 118 15.41 -7.95 5.71
CA GLU A 118 15.95 -6.66 5.25
C GLU A 118 15.11 -6.16 4.05
N LEU A 119 15.76 -5.79 2.94
CA LEU A 119 15.10 -5.54 1.66
C LEU A 119 15.59 -6.50 0.56
N LYS A 120 16.23 -7.62 0.95
CA LYS A 120 16.69 -8.66 0.01
C LYS A 120 15.57 -9.63 -0.34
N GLU A 121 14.68 -9.88 0.60
CA GLU A 121 13.50 -10.73 0.43
C GLU A 121 12.30 -9.99 1.00
N ILE A 122 11.32 -9.67 0.16
CA ILE A 122 10.08 -9.02 0.60
C ILE A 122 8.91 -9.89 0.14
N ARG A 123 7.89 -10.01 0.99
CA ARG A 123 6.63 -10.67 0.66
C ARG A 123 5.49 -9.73 0.98
N VAL A 124 4.58 -9.53 0.04
CA VAL A 124 3.36 -8.75 0.20
C VAL A 124 2.18 -9.68 -0.02
N TYR A 125 1.24 -9.65 0.92
CA TYR A 125 0.08 -10.51 0.95
C TYR A 125 -1.20 -9.71 0.81
N THR A 126 -2.08 -10.19 -0.06
CA THR A 126 -3.36 -9.56 -0.39
C THR A 126 -4.43 -10.63 -0.60
N LEU A 127 -5.65 -10.18 -0.93
CA LEU A 127 -6.75 -11.05 -1.33
C LEU A 127 -7.11 -10.84 -2.80
N SER A 128 -7.35 -11.95 -3.50
CA SER A 128 -8.02 -11.92 -4.80
C SER A 128 -9.50 -11.58 -4.66
N THR A 129 -10.18 -11.33 -5.79
CA THR A 129 -11.64 -11.13 -5.84
C THR A 129 -12.44 -12.31 -5.30
N ASP A 130 -11.87 -13.52 -5.38
CA ASP A 130 -12.46 -14.76 -4.86
C ASP A 130 -12.12 -15.01 -3.37
N ASN A 131 -11.56 -14.01 -2.69
CA ASN A 131 -11.11 -14.09 -1.29
C ASN A 131 -10.05 -15.17 -1.05
N ILE A 132 -9.20 -15.42 -2.06
CA ILE A 132 -8.04 -16.29 -1.95
C ILE A 132 -6.85 -15.46 -1.46
N LEU A 133 -6.10 -15.98 -0.48
CA LEU A 133 -4.82 -15.42 -0.07
C LEU A 133 -3.79 -15.50 -1.22
N THR A 134 -3.22 -14.35 -1.57
CA THR A 134 -2.21 -14.23 -2.62
C THR A 134 -0.90 -13.69 -2.06
N GLU A 135 0.20 -14.02 -2.72
CA GLU A 135 1.54 -13.56 -2.38
C GLU A 135 2.20 -12.93 -3.61
N THR A 136 2.73 -11.73 -3.43
CA THR A 136 3.63 -11.06 -4.37
C THR A 136 4.99 -10.96 -3.70
N ALA A 137 6.00 -11.56 -4.32
CA ALA A 137 7.30 -11.76 -3.73
C ALA A 137 8.36 -10.96 -4.48
N TYR A 138 9.32 -10.43 -3.74
CA TYR A 138 10.53 -9.82 -4.26
C TYR A 138 11.74 -10.58 -3.72
N SER A 139 12.69 -10.87 -4.60
CA SER A 139 14.03 -11.35 -4.23
C SER A 139 15.08 -10.51 -4.95
N ALA A 140 16.12 -10.11 -4.23
CA ALA A 140 17.25 -9.38 -4.80
C ALA A 140 17.86 -10.18 -5.97
N GLY A 141 18.06 -9.53 -7.12
CA GLY A 141 18.53 -10.16 -8.35
C GLY A 141 17.44 -10.81 -9.22
N ARG A 142 16.24 -11.06 -8.68
CA ARG A 142 15.07 -11.54 -9.45
C ARG A 142 14.05 -10.44 -9.72
N GLY A 143 13.88 -9.50 -8.80
CA GLY A 143 12.80 -8.52 -8.84
C GLY A 143 11.48 -9.09 -8.32
N TRP A 144 10.38 -8.43 -8.68
CA TRP A 144 9.02 -8.83 -8.28
C TRP A 144 8.50 -10.03 -9.10
N TYR A 145 7.84 -10.97 -8.44
CA TYR A 145 7.22 -12.14 -9.05
C TYR A 145 6.02 -12.64 -8.23
N THR A 146 5.17 -13.46 -8.85
CA THR A 146 4.05 -14.11 -8.16
C THR A 146 4.55 -15.23 -7.27
N GLY A 147 4.21 -15.20 -5.97
CA GLY A 147 4.55 -16.24 -5.01
C GLY A 147 3.60 -17.44 -5.06
N ASP A 148 3.99 -18.53 -4.38
CA ASP A 148 3.31 -19.82 -4.49
C ASP A 148 2.02 -19.92 -3.67
N LEU A 149 1.77 -18.96 -2.76
CA LEU A 149 0.61 -19.01 -1.84
C LEU A 149 -0.73 -19.05 -2.59
N GLY A 150 -0.86 -18.27 -3.66
CA GLY A 150 -2.11 -18.20 -4.45
C GLY A 150 -2.48 -19.53 -5.11
N ALA A 151 -1.49 -20.34 -5.47
CA ALA A 151 -1.71 -21.66 -6.07
C ALA A 151 -2.37 -22.65 -5.10
N LYS A 152 -2.29 -22.42 -3.78
CA LYS A 152 -2.95 -23.25 -2.77
C LYS A 152 -4.44 -22.98 -2.63
N LYS A 153 -4.95 -21.89 -3.20
CA LYS A 153 -6.38 -21.53 -3.18
C LYS A 153 -6.96 -21.51 -1.76
N PHE A 154 -6.21 -20.97 -0.79
CA PHE A 154 -6.71 -20.79 0.56
C PHE A 154 -7.75 -19.67 0.59
N VAL A 155 -9.03 -20.06 0.57
CA VAL A 155 -10.17 -19.15 0.72
C VAL A 155 -10.30 -18.74 2.18
N VAL A 156 -10.41 -17.43 2.41
CA VAL A 156 -10.61 -16.82 3.73
C VAL A 156 -11.90 -16.00 3.75
N ALA A 157 -12.29 -15.48 4.91
CA ALA A 157 -13.46 -14.62 5.01
C ALA A 157 -13.30 -13.35 4.13
N PRO A 158 -14.37 -12.87 3.48
CA PRO A 158 -14.29 -11.66 2.66
C PRO A 158 -13.82 -10.41 3.41
N TYR A 159 -14.11 -10.34 4.71
CA TYR A 159 -13.71 -9.26 5.62
C TYR A 159 -12.38 -9.52 6.35
N SER A 160 -11.72 -10.64 6.09
CA SER A 160 -10.48 -11.01 6.77
C SER A 160 -9.43 -9.92 6.64
N LYS A 161 -8.71 -9.65 7.72
CA LYS A 161 -7.41 -8.96 7.66
C LYS A 161 -6.30 -9.99 7.47
N ILE A 162 -5.09 -9.53 7.20
CA ILE A 162 -3.92 -10.40 7.03
C ILE A 162 -2.82 -9.86 7.93
N ALA A 163 -2.08 -10.77 8.57
CA ALA A 163 -0.81 -10.46 9.18
C ALA A 163 0.24 -11.46 8.69
N ALA A 164 1.47 -11.00 8.48
CA ALA A 164 2.54 -11.87 8.00
C ALA A 164 3.86 -11.57 8.72
N THR A 165 4.67 -12.59 8.92
CA THR A 165 6.02 -12.44 9.46
C THR A 165 6.96 -13.48 8.89
N PHE A 166 8.20 -13.07 8.62
CA PHE A 166 9.32 -13.99 8.55
C PHE A 166 9.63 -14.44 9.98
N LEU A 167 9.79 -15.75 10.17
CA LEU A 167 10.31 -16.22 11.45
C LEU A 167 11.74 -15.74 11.64
N ALA A 168 12.05 -15.28 12.85
CA ALA A 168 13.40 -14.89 13.26
C ALA A 168 14.31 -16.10 13.49
N THR A 169 14.27 -17.05 12.55
CA THR A 169 15.00 -18.30 12.54
C THR A 169 16.06 -18.25 11.43
N GLY A 170 17.33 -18.17 11.80
CA GLY A 170 18.50 -18.34 10.92
C GLY A 170 18.39 -17.76 9.49
N SER A 171 19.06 -18.43 8.56
CA SER A 171 19.11 -18.02 7.14
C SER A 171 17.93 -18.53 6.30
N SER A 172 17.20 -19.56 6.73
CA SER A 172 16.12 -20.19 5.96
C SER A 172 14.87 -19.31 5.84
N LEU A 173 14.23 -19.31 4.66
CA LEU A 173 12.98 -18.58 4.45
C LEU A 173 11.83 -19.36 5.11
N GLN A 174 11.46 -18.95 6.32
CA GLN A 174 10.30 -19.47 7.02
C GLN A 174 9.28 -18.34 7.24
N LEU A 175 8.04 -18.55 6.84
CA LEU A 175 6.98 -17.55 6.85
C LEU A 175 5.76 -18.06 7.62
N ARG A 176 5.08 -17.12 8.28
CA ARG A 176 3.75 -17.32 8.86
C ARG A 176 2.82 -16.23 8.36
N VAL A 177 1.66 -16.65 7.87
CA VAL A 177 0.57 -15.76 7.44
C VAL A 177 -0.67 -16.12 8.25
N TYR A 178 -1.32 -15.12 8.80
CA TYR A 178 -2.52 -15.27 9.62
C TYR A 178 -3.68 -14.58 8.92
N ALA A 179 -4.79 -15.29 8.78
CA ALA A 179 -6.02 -14.74 8.23
C ALA A 179 -7.22 -15.37 8.93
N GLN A 180 -8.37 -14.71 8.84
CA GLN A 180 -9.62 -15.16 9.42
C GLN A 180 -10.42 -15.99 8.41
N LEU A 181 -10.87 -17.17 8.82
CA LEU A 181 -11.74 -18.04 8.04
C LEU A 181 -13.21 -17.58 8.12
N PRO A 182 -14.09 -18.05 7.21
CA PRO A 182 -15.52 -17.70 7.24
C PRO A 182 -16.26 -18.08 8.53
N ASP A 183 -15.73 -19.04 9.31
CA ASP A 183 -16.23 -19.42 10.64
C ASP A 183 -15.72 -18.51 11.77
N ASN A 184 -15.06 -17.40 11.42
CA ASN A 184 -14.43 -16.42 12.30
C ASN A 184 -13.21 -16.91 13.09
N THR A 185 -12.69 -18.11 12.82
CA THR A 185 -11.45 -18.57 13.44
C THR A 185 -10.22 -17.97 12.75
N ILE A 186 -9.13 -17.79 13.49
CA ILE A 186 -7.85 -17.35 12.93
C ILE A 186 -7.03 -18.57 12.53
N GLN A 187 -6.69 -18.66 11.25
CA GLN A 187 -5.89 -19.73 10.68
C GLN A 187 -4.46 -19.24 10.39
N GLU A 188 -3.48 -20.00 10.86
CA GLU A 188 -2.08 -19.87 10.46
C GLU A 188 -1.81 -20.67 9.18
N TYR A 189 -1.10 -20.05 8.24
CA TYR A 189 -0.55 -20.67 7.05
C TYR A 189 0.98 -20.54 7.11
N GLY A 190 1.67 -21.66 6.94
CA GLY A 190 3.12 -21.74 7.08
C GLY A 190 3.80 -22.11 5.78
N TYR A 191 4.97 -21.50 5.56
CA TYR A 191 5.96 -21.96 4.60
C TYR A 191 7.25 -22.20 5.36
N ASP A 192 7.67 -23.46 5.50
CA ASP A 192 8.91 -23.80 6.22
C ASP A 192 10.07 -24.14 5.29
N SER A 193 9.78 -24.63 4.09
CA SER A 193 10.77 -24.92 3.05
C SER A 193 10.12 -25.01 1.68
N ALA A 194 10.93 -24.94 0.62
CA ALA A 194 10.46 -25.19 -0.74
C ALA A 194 9.91 -26.62 -0.94
N SER A 195 10.43 -27.60 -0.19
CA SER A 195 9.99 -29.00 -0.29
C SER A 195 8.57 -29.23 0.22
N THR A 196 8.18 -28.51 1.29
CA THR A 196 6.83 -28.58 1.86
C THR A 196 5.88 -27.61 1.17
N GLY A 197 6.40 -26.46 0.72
CA GLY A 197 5.61 -25.33 0.26
C GLY A 197 4.68 -24.80 1.35
N TRP A 198 3.65 -24.08 0.91
CA TRP A 198 2.62 -23.53 1.78
C TRP A 198 1.63 -24.60 2.28
N VAL A 199 1.38 -24.61 3.60
CA VAL A 199 0.45 -25.51 4.27
C VAL A 199 -0.41 -24.78 5.30
N LYS A 200 -1.60 -25.30 5.59
CA LYS A 200 -2.36 -24.89 6.79
C LYS A 200 -1.66 -25.43 8.03
N GLN A 201 -1.47 -24.56 9.02
CA GLN A 201 -0.89 -24.91 10.32
C GLN A 201 -1.94 -24.71 11.42
N THR A 202 -1.54 -24.15 12.56
CA THR A 202 -2.37 -24.05 13.76
C THR A 202 -3.61 -23.19 13.52
N ASN A 203 -4.77 -23.64 13.99
CA ASN A 203 -5.93 -22.77 14.15
C ASN A 203 -5.90 -22.19 15.57
N LEU A 204 -5.98 -20.87 15.68
CA LEU A 204 -5.81 -20.13 16.93
C LEU A 204 -7.15 -19.84 17.62
N GLY A 205 -8.23 -20.44 17.13
CA GLY A 205 -9.57 -20.30 17.67
C GLY A 205 -10.30 -19.07 17.15
N SER A 206 -11.47 -18.81 17.72
CA SER A 206 -12.41 -17.78 17.28
C SER A 206 -11.92 -16.35 17.60
N ALA A 207 -12.16 -15.44 16.66
CA ALA A 207 -12.03 -14.01 16.82
C ALA A 207 -13.32 -13.29 16.38
N VAL A 208 -13.43 -11.99 16.63
CA VAL A 208 -14.55 -11.19 16.10
C VAL A 208 -14.45 -11.11 14.58
N ALA A 209 -15.56 -11.18 13.85
CA ALA A 209 -15.57 -11.03 12.39
C ALA A 209 -14.90 -9.70 11.97
N GLY A 210 -13.90 -9.78 11.09
CA GLY A 210 -13.15 -8.62 10.61
C GLY A 210 -12.11 -8.09 11.58
N SER A 211 -11.73 -8.86 12.60
CA SER A 211 -10.68 -8.49 13.56
C SER A 211 -9.40 -8.05 12.85
N SER A 212 -8.81 -6.96 13.33
CA SER A 212 -7.45 -6.58 12.93
C SER A 212 -6.46 -7.60 13.49
N ILE A 213 -5.50 -8.00 12.65
CA ILE A 213 -4.50 -9.02 12.98
C ILE A 213 -3.13 -8.37 12.83
N ALA A 214 -2.25 -8.53 13.81
CA ALA A 214 -0.85 -8.12 13.74
C ALA A 214 0.05 -9.22 14.31
N THR A 215 1.19 -9.46 13.67
CA THR A 215 2.13 -10.49 14.09
C THR A 215 3.57 -9.96 14.04
N THR A 216 4.42 -10.49 14.92
CA THR A 216 5.85 -10.25 14.91
C THR A 216 6.57 -11.51 15.35
N SER A 217 7.79 -11.71 14.85
CA SER A 217 8.68 -12.80 15.26
C SER A 217 10.01 -12.24 15.69
N PHE A 218 10.54 -12.77 16.80
CA PHE A 218 11.85 -12.39 17.31
C PHE A 218 12.56 -13.61 17.92
N ASN A 219 13.88 -13.59 17.85
CA ASN A 219 14.74 -14.59 18.47
C ASN A 219 15.19 -14.04 19.84
N ILE A 220 15.06 -14.85 20.88
CA ILE A 220 15.50 -14.51 22.23
C ILE A 220 16.82 -15.20 22.54
N SER A 221 17.92 -14.75 21.92
CA SER A 221 19.25 -15.28 22.23
C SER A 221 19.92 -14.61 23.43
N SER A 222 19.35 -13.53 23.99
CA SER A 222 19.90 -12.85 25.17
C SER A 222 18.85 -12.08 25.98
N LEU A 223 18.08 -12.79 26.80
CA LEU A 223 17.34 -12.20 27.93
C LEU A 223 17.79 -12.93 29.20
N SER A 224 18.67 -12.30 29.97
CA SER A 224 19.07 -12.76 31.30
C SER A 224 18.02 -12.38 32.33
N ILE A 225 16.92 -13.14 32.42
CA ILE A 225 16.04 -13.21 33.60
C ILE A 225 15.64 -14.68 33.82
N ARG A 226 15.70 -15.15 35.08
CA ARG A 226 15.75 -16.57 35.50
C ARG A 226 14.38 -17.31 35.39
N TYR A 227 14.42 -18.53 34.81
CA TYR A 227 13.47 -19.68 34.80
C TYR A 227 12.24 -19.70 33.88
N PRO A 228 11.76 -20.90 33.45
CA PRO A 228 12.45 -21.96 32.70
C PRO A 228 11.92 -22.05 31.24
N THR A 229 12.84 -22.37 30.33
CA THR A 229 12.74 -22.38 28.85
C THR A 229 11.59 -23.19 28.23
N PRO A 230 10.93 -22.62 27.19
CA PRO A 230 10.74 -23.29 25.89
C PRO A 230 11.24 -22.39 24.72
N PRO A 231 11.15 -22.79 23.44
CA PRO A 231 12.22 -22.61 22.44
C PRO A 231 12.53 -21.14 22.09
N THR A 232 13.75 -20.95 21.56
CA THR A 232 14.47 -19.69 21.32
C THR A 232 13.84 -18.70 20.32
N THR A 233 12.66 -19.00 19.76
CA THR A 233 11.93 -18.10 18.87
C THR A 233 10.49 -17.99 19.31
N VAL A 234 10.03 -16.75 19.55
CA VAL A 234 8.65 -16.46 19.93
C VAL A 234 8.02 -15.64 18.80
N SER A 235 6.94 -16.16 18.22
CA SER A 235 6.01 -15.36 17.43
C SER A 235 4.84 -14.95 18.32
N LYS A 236 4.46 -13.68 18.28
CA LYS A 236 3.34 -13.16 19.07
C LYS A 236 2.29 -12.55 18.16
N LEU A 237 1.06 -13.09 18.25
CA LEU A 237 -0.11 -12.58 17.56
C LEU A 237 -0.88 -11.62 18.47
N TYR A 238 -1.21 -10.45 17.95
CA TYR A 238 -2.10 -9.49 18.59
C TYR A 238 -3.38 -9.37 17.78
N LEU A 239 -4.52 -9.48 18.46
CA LEU A 239 -5.85 -9.23 17.91
C LEU A 239 -6.42 -8.00 18.60
N SER A 240 -6.81 -6.99 17.83
CA SER A 240 -7.50 -5.81 18.37
C SER A 240 -8.96 -5.79 17.94
N ARG A 241 -9.82 -5.31 18.85
CA ARG A 241 -11.22 -4.99 18.55
C ARG A 241 -11.24 -3.57 17.99
N ASN A 242 -11.91 -3.37 16.85
CA ASN A 242 -12.25 -2.05 16.35
C ASN A 242 -13.54 -1.57 17.00
#